data_AF-A0A1V4YLA4-F1
#
_entry.id   AF-A0A1V4YLA4-F1
#
_cell.length_a   1.000
_cell.length_b   1.000
_cell.length_c   1.000
_cell.angle_alpha   90.00
_cell.angle_beta   90.00
_cell.angle_gamma   90.00
#
_symmetry.space_group_name_H-M   'P 1'
#
loop_
_entity.id
_entity.type
_entity.pdbx_description
1 polymer ?
#
loop_
_entity_poly.entity_id
_entity_poly.type
_entity_poly.pdbx_seq_one_letter_code
_entity_poly.pdbx_strand_id
1 'polypeptide(L)'
;MGYYINPSVTPLSEINFQDLKNAGITDIYVLVSNDNYLPVLSEAKTKADNVGIRTNAWVFPGFNYASQVAQMKIGVLLDVETYDMPASIPEIKAMREATQGVTFSLCVKPDGWDGNQYYYLIAPLCDHMVPMLYIADYDKDIIDLTNWVKFYNIYNIIFPGKIVAGLETYESDQNLTPKNESTLLAEIKTVQPYTHGIILFRYGLSNFNGSF
;
A
#
# COMPACT_ATOMS: atom_id res chain seq x y z
N MET A 1 -6.81 -8.15 0.31
CA MET A 1 -5.92 -7.58 1.35
C MET A 1 -4.50 -7.75 0.87
N GLY A 2 -3.62 -6.78 1.14
CA GLY A 2 -2.24 -6.84 0.70
C GLY A 2 -1.23 -6.64 1.81
N TYR A 3 0.04 -6.88 1.48
CA TYR A 3 1.19 -6.62 2.37
C TYR A 3 2.27 -5.83 1.66
N TYR A 4 2.81 -4.82 2.33
CA TYR A 4 4.11 -4.27 1.98
C TYR A 4 5.22 -5.22 2.42
N ILE A 5 6.20 -5.44 1.55
CA ILE A 5 7.38 -6.26 1.80
C ILE A 5 8.60 -5.40 1.48
N ASN A 6 9.51 -5.28 2.44
CA ASN A 6 10.82 -4.70 2.23
C ASN A 6 11.88 -5.81 2.20
N PRO A 7 12.39 -6.22 1.02
CA PRO A 7 13.34 -7.32 0.91
C PRO A 7 14.68 -7.09 1.61
N SER A 8 15.06 -5.84 1.93
CA SER A 8 16.28 -5.56 2.70
C SER A 8 16.13 -5.83 4.20
N VAL A 9 14.88 -5.93 4.68
CA VAL A 9 14.54 -6.21 6.09
C VAL A 9 14.05 -7.65 6.25
N THR A 10 13.23 -8.12 5.31
CA THR A 10 12.74 -9.51 5.29
C THR A 10 12.97 -10.08 3.88
N PRO A 11 14.08 -10.81 3.69
CA PRO A 11 14.42 -11.40 2.40
C PRO A 11 13.29 -12.26 1.84
N LEU A 12 13.04 -12.16 0.53
CA LEU A 12 12.00 -12.95 -0.14
C LEU A 12 12.21 -14.46 0.02
N SER A 13 13.45 -14.91 0.23
CA SER A 13 13.81 -16.31 0.52
C SER A 13 13.24 -16.82 1.84
N GLU A 14 12.95 -15.94 2.79
CA GLU A 14 12.44 -16.28 4.13
C GLU A 14 10.91 -16.24 4.22
N ILE A 15 10.24 -15.75 3.16
CA ILE A 15 8.79 -15.59 3.13
C ILE A 15 8.15 -16.86 2.57
N ASN A 16 7.24 -17.45 3.35
CA ASN A 16 6.35 -18.49 2.84
C ASN A 16 5.09 -17.86 2.21
N PHE A 17 5.07 -17.81 0.89
CA PHE A 17 3.95 -17.23 0.14
C PHE A 17 2.66 -18.04 0.26
N GLN A 18 2.76 -19.34 0.55
CA GLN A 18 1.57 -20.15 0.82
C GLN A 18 0.91 -19.75 2.14
N ASP A 19 1.70 -19.40 3.15
CA ASP A 19 1.17 -18.91 4.43
C ASP A 19 0.48 -17.55 4.25
N LEU A 20 1.05 -16.66 3.44
CA LEU A 20 0.38 -15.41 3.04
C LEU A 20 -0.97 -15.69 2.36
N LYS A 21 -1.00 -16.63 1.40
CA LYS A 21 -2.23 -17.00 0.69
C LYS A 21 -3.28 -17.55 1.65
N ASN A 22 -2.88 -18.45 2.55
CA ASN A 22 -3.74 -19.03 3.56
C ASN A 22 -4.29 -17.96 4.53
N ALA A 23 -3.51 -16.91 4.78
CA ALA A 23 -3.92 -15.75 5.57
C ALA A 23 -4.83 -14.75 4.81
N GLY A 24 -5.30 -15.09 3.61
CA GLY A 24 -6.20 -14.25 2.82
C GLY A 24 -5.52 -13.09 2.10
N ILE A 25 -4.18 -13.10 2.00
CA ILE A 25 -3.44 -12.11 1.23
C ILE A 25 -3.61 -12.38 -0.26
N THR A 26 -3.97 -11.34 -0.99
CA THR A 26 -4.23 -11.36 -2.44
C THR A 26 -3.18 -10.60 -3.22
N ASP A 27 -2.48 -9.67 -2.58
CA ASP A 27 -1.55 -8.73 -3.21
C ASP A 27 -0.31 -8.55 -2.33
N ILE A 28 0.85 -8.45 -2.95
CA ILE A 28 2.08 -7.99 -2.28
C ILE A 28 2.62 -6.75 -2.99
N TYR A 29 3.25 -5.88 -2.20
CA TYR A 29 3.82 -4.61 -2.62
C TYR A 29 5.30 -4.63 -2.22
N VAL A 30 6.16 -4.94 -3.18
CA VAL A 30 7.58 -5.24 -2.92
C VAL A 30 8.43 -4.01 -3.17
N LEU A 31 9.12 -3.54 -2.13
CA LEU A 31 10.00 -2.38 -2.22
C LEU A 31 11.13 -2.63 -3.21
N VAL A 32 11.28 -1.75 -4.20
CA VAL A 32 12.39 -1.77 -5.14
C VAL A 32 12.88 -0.37 -5.49
N SER A 33 14.12 -0.30 -5.95
CA SER A 33 14.77 0.90 -6.49
C SER A 33 15.13 0.70 -7.96
N ASN A 34 15.61 1.78 -8.60
CA ASN A 34 16.14 1.73 -9.96
C ASN A 34 17.26 0.68 -10.15
N ASP A 35 18.00 0.35 -9.09
CA ASP A 35 19.18 -0.51 -9.18
C ASP A 35 18.85 -2.00 -9.03
N ASN A 36 17.73 -2.33 -8.37
CA ASN A 36 17.43 -3.71 -7.99
C ASN A 36 16.08 -4.26 -8.49
N TYR A 37 15.24 -3.43 -9.15
CA TYR A 37 13.87 -3.81 -9.48
C TYR A 37 13.78 -5.13 -10.25
N LEU A 38 14.62 -5.33 -11.25
CA LEU A 38 14.50 -6.48 -12.15
C LEU A 38 14.71 -7.83 -11.42
N PRO A 39 15.86 -8.07 -10.74
CA PRO A 39 16.05 -9.34 -10.02
C PRO A 39 15.03 -9.53 -8.90
N VAL A 40 14.74 -8.48 -8.12
CA VAL A 40 13.84 -8.57 -6.95
C VAL A 40 12.40 -8.86 -7.37
N LEU A 41 11.87 -8.14 -8.36
CA LEU A 41 10.50 -8.35 -8.83
C LEU A 41 10.34 -9.68 -9.58
N SER A 42 11.38 -10.14 -10.29
CA SER A 42 11.34 -11.44 -10.96
C SER A 42 11.22 -12.59 -9.95
N GLU A 43 11.97 -12.53 -8.86
CA GLU A 43 11.87 -13.51 -7.77
C GLU A 43 10.50 -13.43 -7.09
N ALA A 44 10.08 -12.23 -6.68
CA ALA A 44 8.80 -12.03 -6.01
C ALA A 44 7.62 -12.50 -6.85
N LYS A 45 7.59 -12.15 -8.15
CA LYS A 45 6.55 -12.57 -9.09
C LYS A 45 6.50 -14.08 -9.23
N THR A 46 7.65 -14.73 -9.40
CA THR A 46 7.71 -16.19 -9.53
C THR A 46 7.09 -16.88 -8.30
N LYS A 47 7.44 -16.42 -7.10
CA LYS A 47 6.90 -16.98 -5.84
C LYS A 47 5.41 -16.67 -5.64
N ALA A 48 4.98 -15.46 -5.96
CA ALA A 48 3.58 -15.03 -5.82
C ALA A 48 2.65 -15.71 -6.82
N ASP A 49 3.06 -15.82 -8.09
CA ASP A 49 2.27 -16.46 -9.15
C ASP A 49 2.00 -17.93 -8.81
N ASN A 50 2.99 -18.64 -8.22
CA ASN A 50 2.85 -20.05 -7.81
C ASN A 50 1.72 -20.30 -6.79
N VAL A 51 1.31 -19.27 -6.03
CA VAL A 51 0.23 -19.36 -5.04
C VAL A 51 -0.98 -18.48 -5.39
N GLY A 52 -0.97 -17.86 -6.58
CA GLY A 52 -2.04 -16.97 -7.04
C GLY A 52 -2.18 -15.70 -6.21
N ILE A 53 -1.06 -15.06 -5.86
CA ILE A 53 -0.99 -13.72 -5.27
C ILE A 53 -0.51 -12.75 -6.36
N ARG A 54 -1.08 -11.55 -6.43
CA ARG A 54 -0.66 -10.50 -7.36
C ARG A 54 0.57 -9.77 -6.83
N THR A 55 1.51 -9.49 -7.71
CA THR A 55 2.72 -8.70 -7.39
C THR A 55 2.54 -7.27 -7.85
N ASN A 56 2.91 -6.33 -6.97
CA ASN A 56 3.04 -4.92 -7.25
C ASN A 56 4.44 -4.46 -6.84
N ALA A 57 5.07 -3.60 -7.63
CA ALA A 57 6.27 -2.87 -7.24
C ALA A 57 5.87 -1.70 -6.33
N TRP A 58 6.48 -1.61 -5.16
CA TRP A 58 6.42 -0.43 -4.30
C TRP A 58 7.66 0.41 -4.56
N VAL A 59 7.46 1.63 -5.03
CA VAL A 59 8.53 2.54 -5.49
C VAL A 59 8.30 3.95 -4.98
N PHE A 60 9.38 4.74 -4.92
CA PHE A 60 9.34 6.16 -4.57
C PHE A 60 9.50 7.05 -5.82
N PRO A 61 9.22 8.37 -5.69
CA PRO A 61 9.51 9.35 -6.73
C PRO A 61 10.93 9.22 -7.32
N GLY A 62 11.04 9.36 -8.63
CA GLY A 62 12.27 9.17 -9.41
C GLY A 62 12.48 7.75 -9.94
N PHE A 63 11.50 6.85 -9.81
CA PHE A 63 11.59 5.51 -10.39
C PHE A 63 11.40 5.51 -11.91
N ASN A 64 12.40 5.02 -12.65
CA ASN A 64 12.48 5.18 -14.12
C ASN A 64 12.02 3.95 -14.91
N TYR A 65 11.64 2.86 -14.24
CA TYR A 65 11.37 1.56 -14.89
C TYR A 65 9.90 1.14 -14.86
N ALA A 66 8.97 2.06 -14.65
CA ALA A 66 7.54 1.75 -14.52
C ALA A 66 6.97 1.01 -15.75
N SER A 67 7.40 1.37 -16.96
CA SER A 67 6.98 0.70 -18.21
C SER A 67 7.48 -0.75 -18.29
N GLN A 68 8.73 -0.99 -17.88
CA GLN A 68 9.34 -2.31 -17.84
C GLN A 68 8.65 -3.20 -16.80
N VAL A 69 8.34 -2.64 -15.61
CA VAL A 69 7.56 -3.35 -14.59
C VAL A 69 6.17 -3.72 -15.12
N ALA A 70 5.49 -2.81 -15.82
CA ALA A 70 4.19 -3.11 -16.43
C ALA A 70 4.27 -4.20 -17.52
N GLN A 71 5.34 -4.24 -18.31
CA GLN A 71 5.60 -5.31 -19.28
C GLN A 71 5.77 -6.69 -18.62
N MET A 72 6.29 -6.73 -17.39
CA MET A 72 6.35 -7.93 -16.55
C MET A 72 4.97 -8.35 -15.99
N LYS A 73 3.89 -7.61 -16.28
CA LYS A 73 2.55 -7.81 -15.73
C LYS A 73 2.51 -7.66 -14.20
N ILE A 74 3.30 -6.72 -13.69
CA ILE A 74 3.38 -6.36 -12.28
C ILE A 74 2.75 -4.98 -12.13
N GLY A 75 1.88 -4.81 -11.14
CA GLY A 75 1.31 -3.50 -10.82
C GLY A 75 2.36 -2.55 -10.22
N VAL A 76 2.07 -1.27 -10.14
CA VAL A 76 2.97 -0.27 -9.55
C VAL A 76 2.22 0.51 -8.50
N LEU A 77 2.80 0.62 -7.30
CA LEU A 77 2.39 1.53 -6.26
C LEU A 77 3.51 2.56 -6.08
N LEU A 78 3.21 3.82 -6.40
CA LEU A 78 4.09 4.95 -6.14
C LEU A 78 3.78 5.51 -4.76
N ASP A 79 4.79 5.55 -3.90
CA ASP A 79 4.70 6.09 -2.55
C ASP A 79 5.08 7.56 -2.52
N VAL A 80 4.07 8.42 -2.52
CA VAL A 80 4.18 9.87 -2.64
C VAL A 80 4.05 10.50 -1.26
N GLU A 81 5.13 10.42 -0.49
CA GLU A 81 5.23 11.05 0.84
C GLU A 81 5.52 12.56 0.74
N THR A 82 4.56 13.34 0.21
CA THR A 82 4.74 14.79 -0.03
C THR A 82 3.75 15.67 0.74
N TYR A 83 4.16 16.92 0.98
CA TYR A 83 3.27 18.01 1.41
C TYR A 83 2.83 18.92 0.26
N ASP A 84 3.43 18.76 -0.93
CA ASP A 84 3.11 19.51 -2.15
C ASP A 84 2.69 18.55 -3.26
N MET A 85 1.49 17.97 -3.12
CA MET A 85 0.94 17.04 -4.13
C MET A 85 0.87 17.65 -5.54
N PRO A 86 0.52 18.94 -5.75
CA PRO A 86 0.55 19.56 -7.07
C PRO A 86 1.90 19.42 -7.79
N ALA A 87 3.02 19.52 -7.07
CA ALA A 87 4.35 19.35 -7.66
C ALA A 87 4.62 17.91 -8.15
N SER A 88 3.97 16.90 -7.57
CA SER A 88 4.10 15.48 -7.96
C SER A 88 3.22 15.09 -9.16
N ILE A 89 2.24 15.92 -9.55
CA ILE A 89 1.28 15.61 -10.63
C ILE A 89 1.95 15.25 -11.98
N PRO A 90 3.00 15.94 -12.45
CA PRO A 90 3.66 15.58 -13.70
C PRO A 90 4.22 14.15 -13.70
N GLU A 91 4.85 13.75 -12.60
CA GLU A 91 5.40 12.40 -12.45
C GLU A 91 4.29 11.34 -12.35
N ILE A 92 3.25 11.60 -11.56
CA ILE A 92 2.09 10.70 -11.43
C ILE A 92 1.46 10.44 -12.81
N LYS A 93 1.31 11.48 -13.64
CA LYS A 93 0.79 11.34 -15.02
C LYS A 93 1.70 10.47 -15.89
N ALA A 94 3.01 10.72 -15.85
CA ALA A 94 3.98 9.95 -16.61
C ALA A 94 3.96 8.47 -16.18
N MET A 95 3.88 8.19 -14.88
CA MET A 95 3.78 6.81 -14.39
C MET A 95 2.46 6.14 -14.77
N ARG A 96 1.33 6.85 -14.71
CA ARG A 96 0.03 6.33 -15.18
C ARG A 96 0.04 5.97 -16.67
N GLU A 97 0.74 6.73 -17.49
CA GLU A 97 0.94 6.42 -18.91
C GLU A 97 1.87 5.21 -19.09
N ALA A 98 2.99 5.17 -18.36
CA ALA A 98 3.94 4.07 -18.44
C ALA A 98 3.36 2.73 -17.97
N THR A 99 2.37 2.76 -17.08
CA THR A 99 1.76 1.58 -16.44
C THR A 99 0.43 1.15 -17.04
N GLN A 100 0.12 1.59 -18.26
CA GLN A 100 -1.10 1.16 -18.95
C GLN A 100 -1.20 -0.36 -19.06
N GLY A 101 -2.36 -0.91 -18.70
CA GLY A 101 -2.64 -2.35 -18.73
C GLY A 101 -2.28 -3.12 -17.46
N VAL A 102 -1.75 -2.45 -16.43
CA VAL A 102 -1.60 -3.00 -15.08
C VAL A 102 -2.19 -2.02 -14.06
N THR A 103 -2.33 -2.46 -12.80
CA THR A 103 -2.77 -1.60 -11.70
C THR A 103 -1.70 -0.54 -11.41
N PHE A 104 -2.12 0.72 -11.30
CA PHE A 104 -1.30 1.82 -10.79
C PHE A 104 -1.97 2.43 -9.56
N SER A 105 -1.30 2.37 -8.42
CA SER A 105 -1.80 2.90 -7.15
C SER A 105 -0.89 4.00 -6.63
N LEU A 106 -1.44 4.90 -5.82
CA LEU A 106 -0.69 5.93 -5.12
C LEU A 106 -0.81 5.71 -3.62
N CYS A 107 0.31 5.46 -2.93
CA CYS A 107 0.37 5.60 -1.48
C CYS A 107 0.64 7.05 -1.14
N VAL A 108 -0.16 7.62 -0.26
CA VAL A 108 -0.17 9.06 0.03
C VAL A 108 -0.46 9.28 1.50
N LYS A 109 -0.06 10.44 2.01
CA LYS A 109 -0.47 10.86 3.36
C LYS A 109 -1.99 10.94 3.47
N PRO A 110 -2.54 10.87 4.69
CA PRO A 110 -3.96 11.09 4.90
C PRO A 110 -4.33 12.57 4.68
N ASP A 111 -5.27 12.81 3.77
CA ASP A 111 -5.82 14.12 3.46
C ASP A 111 -6.56 14.71 4.65
N GLY A 112 -6.11 15.87 5.11
CA GLY A 112 -6.63 16.59 6.27
C GLY A 112 -5.84 16.33 7.56
N TRP A 113 -5.02 15.28 7.60
CA TRP A 113 -4.26 14.91 8.80
C TRP A 113 -2.92 15.64 8.80
N ASP A 114 -2.17 15.49 7.70
CA ASP A 114 -0.88 16.13 7.45
C ASP A 114 -1.01 17.25 6.39
N GLY A 115 -2.19 17.88 6.35
CA GLY A 115 -2.55 18.85 5.33
C GLY A 115 -3.29 18.25 4.13
N ASN A 116 -3.51 19.09 3.12
CA ASN A 116 -4.29 18.72 1.94
C ASN A 116 -3.43 17.92 0.95
N GLN A 117 -3.92 16.75 0.57
CA GLN A 117 -3.29 15.83 -0.36
C GLN A 117 -3.97 15.85 -1.74
N TYR A 118 -4.95 16.72 -1.92
CA TYR A 118 -5.59 17.04 -3.20
C TYR A 118 -6.10 15.79 -3.93
N TYR A 119 -6.84 14.95 -3.21
CA TYR A 119 -7.30 13.65 -3.72
C TYR A 119 -8.08 13.76 -5.04
N TYR A 120 -8.81 14.86 -5.24
CA TYR A 120 -9.51 15.13 -6.49
C TYR A 120 -8.59 15.31 -7.71
N LEU A 121 -7.33 15.74 -7.53
CA LEU A 121 -6.35 15.86 -8.61
C LEU A 121 -5.74 14.49 -8.98
N ILE A 122 -5.52 13.63 -7.99
CA ILE A 122 -4.83 12.35 -8.19
C ILE A 122 -5.77 11.17 -8.45
N ALA A 123 -7.03 11.23 -7.99
CA ALA A 123 -8.01 10.18 -8.20
C ALA A 123 -8.20 9.80 -9.68
N PRO A 124 -8.23 10.73 -10.66
CA PRO A 124 -8.32 10.38 -12.08
C PRO A 124 -7.06 9.73 -12.65
N LEU A 125 -5.94 9.78 -11.93
CA LEU A 125 -4.61 9.40 -12.41
C LEU A 125 -4.13 8.03 -11.88
N CYS A 126 -4.93 7.34 -11.08
CA CYS A 126 -4.60 6.04 -10.50
C CYS A 126 -5.83 5.13 -10.43
N ASP A 127 -5.62 3.83 -10.28
CA ASP A 127 -6.68 2.87 -10.00
C ASP A 127 -7.09 2.94 -8.52
N HIS A 128 -6.11 3.04 -7.62
CA HIS A 128 -6.34 3.13 -6.18
C HIS A 128 -5.48 4.23 -5.53
N MET A 129 -6.06 4.87 -4.51
CA MET A 129 -5.36 5.73 -3.56
C MET A 129 -5.28 5.00 -2.23
N VAL A 130 -4.08 4.97 -1.67
CA VAL A 130 -3.74 4.28 -0.43
C VAL A 130 -3.36 5.33 0.61
N PRO A 131 -4.32 5.94 1.34
CA PRO A 131 -4.00 6.73 2.51
C PRO A 131 -3.21 5.88 3.52
N MET A 132 -2.07 6.39 3.96
CA MET A 132 -1.33 5.88 5.11
C MET A 132 -2.14 6.20 6.38
N LEU A 133 -2.95 5.27 6.88
CA LEU A 133 -3.72 5.45 8.12
C LEU A 133 -2.92 4.89 9.31
N TYR A 134 -1.66 5.31 9.42
CA TYR A 134 -0.67 4.83 10.39
C TYR A 134 -0.84 5.60 11.71
N ILE A 135 -1.92 5.27 12.43
CA ILE A 135 -2.42 6.09 13.54
C ILE A 135 -1.40 6.30 14.67
N ALA A 136 -0.50 5.34 14.91
CA ALA A 136 0.49 5.42 15.96
C ALA A 136 1.66 6.36 15.59
N ASP A 137 2.12 6.34 14.34
CA ASP A 137 3.09 7.33 13.81
C ASP A 137 2.57 8.78 13.87
N TYR A 138 1.25 8.93 13.99
CA TYR A 138 0.57 10.21 14.03
C TYR A 138 0.00 10.59 15.41
N ASP A 139 0.35 9.83 16.47
CA ASP A 139 -0.13 10.03 17.84
C ASP A 139 -1.67 10.10 17.94
N LYS A 140 -2.34 9.10 17.35
CA LYS A 140 -3.80 8.94 17.32
C LYS A 140 -4.25 7.54 17.75
N ASP A 141 -5.55 7.43 18.00
CA ASP A 141 -6.19 6.20 18.44
C ASP A 141 -7.27 5.67 17.48
N ILE A 142 -7.96 4.61 17.90
CA ILE A 142 -9.02 3.96 17.13
C ILE A 142 -10.27 4.84 16.95
N ILE A 143 -10.51 5.79 17.86
CA ILE A 143 -11.61 6.76 17.75
C ILE A 143 -11.30 7.74 16.64
N ASP A 144 -10.06 8.23 16.58
CA ASP A 144 -9.58 9.08 15.48
C ASP A 144 -9.68 8.35 14.15
N LEU A 145 -9.21 7.10 14.07
CA LEU A 145 -9.34 6.27 12.86
C LEU A 145 -10.80 6.14 12.42
N THR A 146 -11.70 5.85 13.36
CA THR A 146 -13.15 5.71 13.10
C THR A 146 -13.76 7.00 12.54
N ASN A 147 -13.38 8.16 13.08
CA ASN A 147 -13.85 9.45 12.58
C ASN A 147 -13.27 9.74 11.18
N TRP A 148 -12.02 9.35 10.96
CA TRP A 148 -11.32 9.60 9.71
C TRP A 148 -11.88 8.79 8.55
N VAL A 149 -12.12 7.49 8.74
CA VAL A 149 -12.67 6.66 7.66
C VAL A 149 -14.08 7.08 7.25
N LYS A 150 -14.85 7.72 8.14
CA LYS A 150 -16.14 8.35 7.78
C LYS A 150 -15.94 9.56 6.87
N PHE A 151 -14.88 10.35 7.07
CA PHE A 151 -14.52 11.42 6.14
C PHE A 151 -14.11 10.82 4.77
N TYR A 152 -13.27 9.78 4.77
CA TYR A 152 -12.86 9.08 3.55
C TYR A 152 -13.99 8.36 2.82
N ASN A 153 -15.06 8.00 3.51
CA ASN A 153 -16.27 7.50 2.86
C ASN A 153 -16.82 8.48 1.83
N ILE A 154 -16.64 9.79 2.02
CA ILE A 154 -17.00 10.81 1.02
C ILE A 154 -16.17 10.59 -0.26
N TYR A 155 -14.86 10.36 -0.13
CA TYR A 155 -14.03 10.05 -1.30
C TYR A 155 -14.42 8.73 -1.95
N ASN A 156 -14.87 7.73 -1.20
CA ASN A 156 -15.42 6.52 -1.81
C ASN A 156 -16.79 6.71 -2.46
N ILE A 157 -17.58 7.70 -2.05
CA ILE A 157 -18.81 8.08 -2.76
C ILE A 157 -18.46 8.83 -4.06
N ILE A 158 -17.51 9.76 -4.02
CA ILE A 158 -17.12 10.58 -5.18
C ILE A 158 -16.27 9.77 -6.18
N PHE A 159 -15.40 8.89 -5.68
CA PHE A 159 -14.46 8.06 -6.43
C PHE A 159 -14.66 6.57 -6.06
N PRO A 160 -15.77 5.95 -6.49
CA PRO A 160 -16.14 4.61 -6.08
C PRO A 160 -15.05 3.59 -6.39
N GLY A 161 -14.67 2.81 -5.37
CA GLY A 161 -13.68 1.75 -5.46
C GLY A 161 -12.22 2.21 -5.43
N LYS A 162 -11.95 3.51 -5.22
CA LYS A 162 -10.57 4.03 -5.27
C LYS A 162 -9.83 3.96 -3.95
N ILE A 163 -10.49 4.03 -2.80
CA ILE A 163 -9.79 4.07 -1.51
C ILE A 163 -9.46 2.66 -1.02
N VAL A 164 -8.17 2.41 -0.77
CA VAL A 164 -7.64 1.21 -0.13
C VAL A 164 -6.90 1.67 1.13
N ALA A 165 -7.22 1.18 2.33
CA ALA A 165 -6.54 1.65 3.53
C ALA A 165 -5.12 1.07 3.65
N GLY A 166 -4.12 1.92 3.88
CA GLY A 166 -2.82 1.50 4.40
C GLY A 166 -2.89 1.46 5.94
N LEU A 167 -2.58 0.33 6.57
CA LEU A 167 -2.53 0.21 8.03
C LEU A 167 -1.15 -0.26 8.47
N GLU A 168 -0.57 0.39 9.47
CA GLU A 168 0.68 -0.04 10.07
C GLU A 168 0.44 -1.28 10.96
N THR A 169 1.39 -2.21 11.01
CA THR A 169 1.29 -3.46 11.76
C THR A 169 2.15 -3.48 13.03
N TYR A 170 2.83 -2.38 13.32
CA TYR A 170 3.76 -2.17 14.44
C TYR A 170 3.51 -0.81 15.10
N GLU A 171 4.09 -0.57 16.27
CA GLU A 171 3.74 0.58 17.12
C GLU A 171 4.17 1.95 16.58
N SER A 172 5.16 2.04 15.68
CA SER A 172 5.56 3.25 14.92
C SER A 172 6.95 3.04 14.30
N ASP A 173 7.38 3.92 13.40
CA ASP A 173 8.75 3.95 12.90
C ASP A 173 9.80 4.19 13.99
N GLN A 174 9.41 4.75 15.14
CA GLN A 174 10.26 4.89 16.31
C GLN A 174 10.19 3.68 17.27
N ASN A 175 9.17 2.83 17.13
CA ASN A 175 8.98 1.62 17.93
C ASN A 175 8.52 0.45 17.04
N LEU A 176 9.48 -0.33 16.57
CA LEU A 176 9.23 -1.46 15.66
C LEU A 176 8.58 -2.68 16.34
N THR A 177 8.07 -2.55 17.58
CA THR A 177 7.34 -3.63 18.25
C THR A 177 6.06 -3.93 17.45
N PRO A 178 5.81 -5.17 17.01
CA PRO A 178 4.58 -5.50 16.31
C PRO A 178 3.35 -5.28 17.19
N LYS A 179 2.29 -4.70 16.62
CA LYS A 179 1.00 -4.54 17.30
C LYS A 179 0.47 -5.91 17.70
N ASN A 180 -0.25 -5.97 18.81
CA ASN A 180 -0.99 -7.18 19.16
C ASN A 180 -2.07 -7.46 18.11
N GLU A 181 -2.32 -8.74 17.83
CA GLU A 181 -3.27 -9.19 16.81
C GLU A 181 -4.67 -8.56 16.98
N SER A 182 -5.17 -8.51 18.22
CA SER A 182 -6.48 -7.91 18.51
C SER A 182 -6.57 -6.42 18.18
N THR A 183 -5.49 -5.65 18.36
CA THR A 183 -5.42 -4.23 18.00
C THR A 183 -5.49 -4.08 16.49
N LEU A 184 -4.67 -4.83 15.75
CA LEU A 184 -4.65 -4.78 14.29
C LEU A 184 -5.98 -5.24 13.67
N LEU A 185 -6.61 -6.27 14.24
CA LEU A 185 -7.94 -6.72 13.81
C LEU A 185 -9.02 -5.65 14.06
N ALA A 186 -8.92 -4.89 15.16
CA ALA A 186 -9.85 -3.79 15.43
C ALA A 186 -9.69 -2.65 14.40
N GLU A 187 -8.45 -2.28 14.05
CA GLU A 187 -8.18 -1.30 12.99
C GLU A 187 -8.70 -1.77 11.63
N ILE A 188 -8.42 -3.03 11.25
CA ILE A 188 -8.93 -3.63 10.00
C ILE A 188 -10.46 -3.56 9.94
N LYS A 189 -11.16 -4.00 11.00
CA LYS A 189 -12.63 -3.98 11.06
C LYS A 189 -13.20 -2.56 11.02
N THR A 190 -12.44 -1.58 11.53
CA THR A 190 -12.85 -0.17 11.52
C THR A 190 -12.85 0.42 10.11
N VAL A 191 -11.83 0.10 9.31
CA VAL A 191 -11.68 0.67 7.96
C VAL A 191 -12.45 -0.11 6.89
N GLN A 192 -12.60 -1.43 7.05
CA GLN A 192 -13.14 -2.34 6.03
C GLN A 192 -14.50 -1.93 5.43
N PRO A 193 -15.49 -1.41 6.18
CA PRO A 193 -16.77 -0.99 5.61
C PRO A 193 -16.67 0.23 4.68
N TYR A 194 -15.57 0.98 4.78
CA TYR A 194 -15.37 2.27 4.12
C TYR A 194 -14.26 2.23 3.09
N THR A 195 -13.69 1.06 2.75
CA THR A 195 -12.61 0.93 1.78
C THR A 195 -12.84 -0.23 0.82
N HIS A 196 -12.22 -0.16 -0.35
CA HIS A 196 -12.23 -1.24 -1.34
C HIS A 196 -11.25 -2.38 -0.96
N GLY A 197 -10.25 -2.05 -0.16
CA GLY A 197 -9.22 -2.98 0.27
C GLY A 197 -8.42 -2.42 1.42
N ILE A 198 -7.47 -3.24 1.88
CA ILE A 198 -6.54 -2.93 2.96
C ILE A 198 -5.16 -3.46 2.56
N ILE A 199 -4.11 -2.67 2.81
CA ILE A 199 -2.71 -3.06 2.66
C ILE A 199 -2.02 -2.85 4.01
N LEU A 200 -1.35 -3.90 4.48
CA LEU A 200 -0.68 -3.93 5.78
C LEU A 200 0.81 -3.54 5.64
N PHE A 201 1.25 -2.57 6.44
CA PHE A 201 2.60 -2.02 6.48
C PHE A 201 3.28 -2.38 7.80
N ARG A 202 4.16 -3.37 7.88
CA ARG A 202 4.68 -4.21 6.79
C ARG A 202 5.03 -5.61 7.27
N TYR A 203 5.17 -6.53 6.32
CA TYR A 203 5.58 -7.90 6.59
C TYR A 203 6.92 -7.95 7.35
N GLY A 204 7.06 -8.92 8.26
CA GLY A 204 8.21 -9.05 9.17
C GLY A 204 8.07 -8.23 10.46
N LEU A 205 7.17 -7.25 10.51
CA LEU A 205 6.81 -6.47 11.70
C LEU A 205 5.30 -6.56 11.97
N SER A 206 4.76 -7.77 11.97
CA SER A 206 3.32 -8.00 12.09
C SER A 206 3.02 -9.30 12.82
N ASN A 207 2.01 -9.25 13.69
CA ASN A 207 1.41 -10.44 14.34
C ASN A 207 0.12 -10.92 13.65
N PHE A 208 -0.19 -10.44 12.45
CA PHE A 208 -1.39 -10.85 11.73
C PHE A 208 -1.29 -12.29 11.22
N ASN A 209 -2.25 -13.14 11.55
CA ASN A 209 -2.27 -14.56 11.16
C ASN A 209 -3.37 -14.94 10.14
N GLY A 210 -4.19 -13.99 9.68
CA GLY A 210 -5.16 -14.26 8.60
C GLY A 210 -6.54 -14.78 9.00
N SER A 211 -6.92 -14.70 10.28
CA SER A 211 -8.26 -15.12 10.71
C SER A 211 -9.26 -13.94 10.74
N PHE A 212 -10.36 -14.06 9.98
CA PHE A 212 -11.53 -13.17 10.02
C PHE A 212 -12.78 -13.94 10.43
#